data_AF-A0A8H4A465-F1
#
_entry.id   AF-A0A8H4A465-F1
#
_cell.length_a   1.000
_cell.length_b   1.000
_cell.length_c   1.000
_cell.angle_alpha   90.00
_cell.angle_beta   90.00
_cell.angle_gamma   90.00
#
_symmetry.space_group_name_H-M   'P 1'
#
loop_
_entity.id
_entity.type
_entity.pdbx_description
1 polymer ?
#
loop_
_entity_poly.entity_id
_entity_poly.type
_entity_poly.pdbx_seq_one_letter_code
_entity_poly.pdbx_strand_id
1 'polypeptide(L)'
;MNKILIIILFAIFPIVYAKGSYQDCSLYNIYSNVTTVDFDPDPPLFGLPLKFNYFVSGLKPTTTSTSIFFAFFSENANVPFDAHIMQVKSNLTELNLTDLYVHTPLITSDYAIMVALIDDSVGYVNCIMFPRFLG
;
A
#
# COMPACT_ATOMS: atom_id res chain seq x y z
N MET A 1 -32.49 43.71 1.07
CA MET A 1 -32.65 42.54 1.98
C MET A 1 -33.79 41.72 1.41
N ASN A 2 -33.72 40.46 0.96
CA ASN A 2 -32.78 39.32 1.07
C ASN A 2 -32.84 38.60 -0.30
N LYS A 3 -31.76 38.30 -1.04
CA LYS A 3 -30.78 37.20 -0.85
C LYS A 3 -31.40 35.88 -0.39
N ILE A 4 -31.98 35.10 -1.31
CA ILE A 4 -31.94 33.63 -1.24
C ILE A 4 -31.51 33.09 -2.60
N LEU A 5 -30.33 32.50 -2.55
CA LEU A 5 -29.46 32.01 -3.59
C LEU A 5 -29.83 30.54 -3.82
N ILE A 6 -30.44 30.20 -4.97
CA ILE A 6 -30.58 28.79 -5.37
C ILE A 6 -29.22 28.38 -5.95
N ILE A 7 -28.37 27.85 -5.07
CA ILE A 7 -27.12 27.22 -5.45
C ILE A 7 -27.48 25.94 -6.20
N ILE A 8 -27.15 25.94 -7.49
CA ILE A 8 -27.17 24.77 -8.35
C ILE A 8 -26.36 23.67 -7.66
N LEU A 9 -27.03 22.55 -7.44
CA LEU A 9 -26.53 21.30 -6.90
C LEU A 9 -25.32 20.87 -7.74
N PHE A 10 -24.11 21.23 -7.31
CA PHE A 10 -22.94 20.49 -7.72
C PHE A 10 -23.18 19.06 -7.21
N ALA A 11 -23.40 18.14 -8.13
CA ALA A 11 -23.14 16.72 -7.92
C ALA A 11 -21.64 16.59 -7.68
N ILE A 12 -21.20 16.98 -6.48
CA ILE A 12 -19.91 16.63 -5.93
C ILE A 12 -20.07 15.16 -5.57
N PHE A 13 -19.93 14.28 -6.57
CA PHE A 13 -19.24 13.04 -6.29
C PHE A 13 -17.98 13.47 -5.52
N PRO A 14 -17.78 13.05 -4.28
CA PRO A 14 -16.42 13.08 -3.78
C PRO A 14 -15.70 12.10 -4.71
N ILE A 15 -15.04 12.64 -5.73
CA ILE A 15 -13.79 12.05 -6.20
C ILE A 15 -12.91 12.15 -4.96
N VAL A 16 -13.07 11.16 -4.08
CA VAL A 16 -12.17 10.95 -2.97
C VAL A 16 -10.86 10.71 -3.68
N TYR A 17 -10.01 11.73 -3.71
CA TYR A 17 -8.61 11.56 -4.00
C TYR A 17 -8.08 10.59 -2.92
N ALA A 18 -8.13 9.30 -3.18
CA ALA A 18 -7.72 8.26 -2.25
C ALA A 18 -6.18 8.11 -2.17
N LYS A 19 -5.43 9.07 -2.71
CA LYS A 19 -4.01 9.29 -2.37
C LYS A 19 -3.91 10.15 -1.11
N GLY A 20 -3.93 9.55 0.08
CA GLY A 20 -3.89 10.37 1.30
C GLY A 20 -3.43 9.79 2.63
N SER A 21 -3.43 8.48 2.87
CA SER A 21 -3.06 7.98 4.21
C SER A 21 -2.44 6.60 4.17
N TYR A 22 -1.20 6.50 3.68
CA TYR A 22 -0.33 5.43 4.15
C TYR A 22 0.29 5.85 5.48
N GLN A 23 0.54 4.88 6.33
CA GLN A 23 1.28 5.06 7.56
C GLN A 23 2.55 4.20 7.48
N ASP A 24 3.63 4.69 8.06
CA ASP A 24 4.77 3.84 8.34
C ASP A 24 4.32 2.65 9.19
N CYS A 25 4.96 1.51 9.00
CA CYS A 25 4.76 0.32 9.81
C CYS A 25 5.36 0.49 11.21
N SER A 26 4.79 1.42 11.99
CA SER A 26 5.25 1.80 13.33
C SER A 26 5.26 0.62 14.31
N LEU A 27 4.34 -0.34 14.16
CA LEU A 27 4.34 -1.61 14.91
C LEU A 27 5.65 -2.41 14.74
N TYR A 28 6.35 -2.21 13.63
CA TYR A 28 7.60 -2.86 13.31
C TYR A 28 8.81 -1.91 13.41
N ASN A 29 8.62 -0.67 13.87
CA ASN A 29 9.64 0.37 14.01
C ASN A 29 10.43 0.67 12.72
N ILE A 30 9.74 0.68 11.57
CA ILE A 30 10.32 0.93 10.25
C ILE A 30 9.83 2.30 9.75
N TYR A 31 10.76 3.14 9.28
CA TYR A 31 10.47 4.47 8.74
C TYR A 31 10.85 4.56 7.28
N SER A 32 9.89 4.90 6.42
CA SER A 32 10.06 4.99 4.98
C SER A 32 10.26 6.43 4.50
N ASN A 33 11.51 6.89 4.41
CA ASN A 33 11.76 8.29 4.01
C ASN A 33 11.59 8.56 2.51
N VAL A 34 11.66 7.53 1.63
CA VAL A 34 11.60 7.72 0.16
C VAL A 34 10.93 6.54 -0.54
N THR A 35 9.69 6.23 -0.16
CA THR A 35 8.88 5.19 -0.84
C THR A 35 7.62 5.79 -1.41
N THR A 36 7.33 5.44 -2.66
CA THR A 36 6.05 5.71 -3.32
C THR A 36 5.40 4.38 -3.66
N VAL A 37 4.16 4.19 -3.21
CA VAL A 37 3.33 3.07 -3.65
C VAL A 37 1.98 3.60 -4.05
N ASP A 38 1.55 3.17 -5.21
CA ASP A 38 0.22 3.41 -5.72
C ASP A 38 -0.40 2.09 -6.19
N PHE A 39 -1.72 2.00 -6.09
CA PHE A 39 -2.45 0.87 -6.59
C PHE A 39 -3.81 1.28 -7.15
N ASP A 40 -4.34 0.45 -8.04
CA ASP A 40 -5.65 0.63 -8.68
C ASP A 40 -6.37 -0.73 -8.78
N PRO A 41 -7.70 -0.80 -8.58
CA PRO A 41 -8.60 0.29 -8.18
C PRO A 41 -8.40 0.74 -6.72
N ASP A 42 -8.64 2.04 -6.46
CA ASP A 42 -8.73 2.63 -5.11
C ASP A 42 -10.07 3.40 -4.99
N PRO A 43 -11.03 2.97 -4.13
CA PRO A 43 -10.92 1.86 -3.18
C PRO A 43 -10.79 0.48 -3.86
N PRO A 44 -10.09 -0.48 -3.23
CA PRO A 44 -10.02 -1.85 -3.72
C PRO A 44 -11.42 -2.45 -3.94
N LEU A 45 -11.58 -3.14 -5.05
CA LEU A 45 -12.81 -3.85 -5.36
C LEU A 45 -12.67 -5.33 -4.96
N PHE A 46 -13.63 -5.81 -4.18
CA PHE A 46 -13.62 -7.17 -3.67
C PHE A 46 -13.56 -8.22 -4.80
N GLY A 47 -12.59 -9.13 -4.72
CA GLY A 47 -12.37 -10.20 -5.69
C GLY A 47 -11.76 -9.77 -7.03
N LEU A 48 -11.42 -8.49 -7.19
CA LEU A 48 -10.65 -8.02 -8.35
C LEU A 48 -9.17 -7.84 -7.96
N PRO A 49 -8.23 -8.11 -8.88
CA PRO A 49 -6.82 -7.88 -8.60
C PRO A 49 -6.52 -6.39 -8.45
N LEU A 50 -5.59 -6.07 -7.55
CA LEU A 50 -4.97 -4.76 -7.43
C LEU A 50 -3.73 -4.70 -8.29
N LYS A 51 -3.60 -3.60 -9.05
CA LYS A 51 -2.41 -3.28 -9.81
C LYS A 51 -1.55 -2.30 -9.03
N PHE A 52 -0.40 -2.76 -8.54
CA PHE A 52 0.56 -1.97 -7.78
C PHE A 52 1.68 -1.41 -8.66
N ASN A 53 2.05 -0.16 -8.38
CA ASN A 53 3.36 0.38 -8.70
C ASN A 53 4.08 0.70 -7.40
N TYR A 54 5.34 0.29 -7.31
CA TYR A 54 6.19 0.44 -6.13
C TYR A 54 7.52 1.06 -6.54
N PHE A 55 7.88 2.14 -5.89
CA PHE A 55 9.17 2.79 -6.05
C PHE A 55 9.80 3.07 -4.68
N VAL A 56 11.08 2.76 -4.56
CA VAL A 56 11.90 3.14 -3.41
C VAL A 56 13.30 3.52 -3.90
N SER A 57 13.89 4.51 -3.26
CA SER A 57 15.28 4.92 -3.50
C SER A 57 16.06 5.06 -2.19
N GLY A 58 17.37 5.22 -2.29
CA GLY A 58 18.26 5.28 -1.13
C GLY A 58 18.49 3.93 -0.47
N LEU A 59 18.28 2.84 -1.21
CA LEU A 59 18.58 1.49 -0.74
C LEU A 59 20.10 1.33 -0.53
N LYS A 60 20.47 0.63 0.54
CA LYS A 60 21.86 0.19 0.75
C LYS A 60 22.04 -1.14 0.02
N PRO A 61 23.00 -1.26 -0.91
CA PRO A 61 23.20 -2.51 -1.62
C PRO A 61 23.62 -3.65 -0.68
N THR A 62 22.99 -4.81 -0.83
CA THR A 62 23.23 -6.02 -0.04
C THR A 62 23.59 -7.20 -0.95
N THR A 63 24.25 -8.22 -0.41
CA THR A 63 24.59 -9.47 -1.15
C THR A 63 23.60 -10.60 -0.90
N THR A 64 22.59 -10.38 -0.06
CA THR A 64 21.57 -11.34 0.35
C THR A 64 20.31 -11.25 -0.51
N SER A 65 19.37 -12.18 -0.33
CA SER A 65 18.10 -12.15 -1.05
C SER A 65 17.27 -10.96 -0.58
N THR A 66 16.61 -10.29 -1.53
CA THR A 66 15.67 -9.21 -1.27
C THR A 66 14.30 -9.61 -1.83
N SER A 67 13.25 -9.39 -1.05
CA SER A 67 11.87 -9.73 -1.44
C SER A 67 10.90 -8.60 -1.11
N ILE A 68 9.91 -8.42 -1.97
CA ILE A 68 8.77 -7.54 -1.70
C ILE A 68 7.58 -8.38 -1.22
N PHE A 69 6.86 -7.84 -0.25
CA PHE A 69 5.71 -8.43 0.41
C PHE A 69 4.50 -7.55 0.18
N PHE A 70 3.39 -8.16 -0.23
CA PHE A 70 2.05 -7.56 -0.21
C PHE A 70 1.22 -8.40 0.75
N ALA A 71 0.82 -7.85 1.88
CA ALA A 71 0.16 -8.60 2.92
C ALA A 71 -1.14 -7.92 3.36
N PHE A 72 -2.16 -8.72 3.64
CA PHE A 72 -3.50 -8.28 3.98
C PHE A 72 -3.82 -8.64 5.44
N PHE A 73 -4.25 -7.64 6.21
CA PHE A 73 -4.50 -7.76 7.64
C PHE A 73 -5.95 -7.41 7.96
N SER A 74 -6.56 -8.17 8.86
CA SER A 74 -7.82 -7.76 9.48
C SER A 74 -7.57 -6.58 10.44
N GLU A 75 -8.66 -5.90 10.83
CA GLU A 75 -8.57 -4.82 11.81
C GLU A 75 -7.85 -5.29 13.09
N ASN A 76 -6.83 -4.53 13.52
CA ASN A 76 -6.03 -4.78 14.72
C ASN A 76 -5.26 -6.13 14.75
N ALA A 77 -5.11 -6.82 13.61
CA ALA A 77 -4.35 -8.06 13.54
C ALA A 77 -2.84 -7.80 13.39
N ASN A 78 -2.02 -8.63 14.07
CA ASN A 78 -0.55 -8.59 13.97
C ASN A 78 0.02 -9.66 13.02
N VAL A 79 -0.85 -10.48 12.43
CA VAL A 79 -0.52 -11.55 11.49
C VAL A 79 -1.40 -11.38 10.26
N PRO A 80 -0.84 -11.40 9.04
CA PRO A 80 -1.65 -11.29 7.83
C PRO A 80 -2.44 -12.58 7.63
N PHE A 81 -3.68 -12.46 7.17
CA PHE A 81 -4.47 -13.62 6.77
C PHE A 81 -4.18 -14.05 5.32
N ASP A 82 -3.58 -13.16 4.52
CA ASP A 82 -3.13 -13.43 3.16
C ASP A 82 -1.86 -12.62 2.84
N ALA A 83 -0.94 -13.21 2.08
CA ALA A 83 0.33 -12.58 1.74
C ALA A 83 0.91 -13.11 0.42
N HIS A 84 1.42 -12.19 -0.39
CA HIS A 84 2.14 -12.46 -1.62
C HIS A 84 3.59 -12.00 -1.50
N ILE A 85 4.51 -12.88 -1.86
CA ILE A 85 5.95 -12.64 -1.75
C ILE A 85 6.55 -12.80 -3.13
N MET A 86 7.37 -11.84 -3.54
CA MET A 86 8.11 -11.87 -4.78
C MET A 86 9.57 -11.52 -4.52
N GLN A 87 10.48 -12.38 -4.96
CA GLN A 87 11.90 -12.05 -4.98
C GLN A 87 12.15 -10.94 -5.99
N VAL A 88 12.94 -9.95 -5.58
CA VAL A 88 13.35 -8.83 -6.42
C VAL A 88 14.87 -8.81 -6.52
N LYS A 89 15.39 -8.02 -7.46
CA LYS A 89 16.83 -7.89 -7.63
C LYS A 89 17.45 -7.23 -6.39
N SER A 90 18.40 -7.93 -5.76
CA SER A 90 19.23 -7.41 -4.67
C SER A 90 20.33 -6.47 -5.18
N ASN A 91 21.10 -5.90 -4.25
CA ASN A 91 22.29 -5.07 -4.54
C ASN A 91 21.96 -3.82 -5.39
N LEU A 92 20.82 -3.18 -5.14
CA LEU A 92 20.38 -1.98 -5.82
C LEU A 92 20.38 -0.77 -4.89
N THR A 93 20.49 0.43 -5.46
CA THR A 93 20.29 1.72 -4.76
C THR A 93 18.87 2.26 -4.90
N GLU A 94 18.12 1.73 -5.88
CA GLU A 94 16.72 2.04 -6.15
C GLU A 94 16.01 0.81 -6.71
N LEU A 95 14.72 0.70 -6.47
CA LEU A 95 13.87 -0.36 -6.99
C LEU A 95 12.58 0.27 -7.50
N ASN A 96 12.26 0.01 -8.76
CA ASN A 96 11.04 0.44 -9.41
C ASN A 96 10.33 -0.78 -10.01
N LEU A 97 9.11 -1.05 -9.55
CA LEU A 97 8.28 -2.14 -9.99
C LEU A 97 6.95 -1.56 -10.46
N THR A 98 6.55 -1.90 -11.67
CA THR A 98 5.33 -1.37 -12.29
C THR A 98 4.42 -2.51 -12.74
N ASP A 99 3.11 -2.24 -12.72
CA ASP A 99 2.08 -3.17 -13.18
C ASP A 99 2.15 -4.54 -12.49
N LEU A 100 2.39 -4.55 -11.18
CA LEU A 100 2.34 -5.77 -10.37
C LEU A 100 0.91 -6.09 -9.98
N TYR A 101 0.40 -7.25 -10.39
CA TYR A 101 -0.95 -7.68 -10.07
C TYR A 101 -0.97 -8.60 -8.85
N VAL A 102 -1.71 -8.19 -7.83
CA VAL A 102 -1.91 -8.96 -6.60
C VAL A 102 -3.41 -9.19 -6.43
N HIS A 103 -3.81 -10.45 -6.26
CA HIS A 103 -5.22 -10.76 -6.05
C HIS A 103 -5.69 -10.18 -4.71
N THR A 104 -6.87 -9.55 -4.70
CA THR A 104 -7.49 -9.20 -3.43
C THR A 104 -7.99 -10.45 -2.75
N PRO A 105 -7.97 -10.48 -1.41
CA PRO A 105 -8.47 -11.61 -0.68
C PRO A 105 -9.99 -11.75 -0.85
N LEU A 106 -10.46 -13.00 -0.96
CA LEU A 106 -11.88 -13.34 -1.12
C LEU A 106 -12.60 -13.54 0.23
N ILE A 107 -11.96 -13.18 1.34
CA ILE A 107 -12.47 -13.44 2.69
C ILE A 107 -13.25 -12.24 3.23
N THR A 108 -12.74 -11.03 3.02
CA THR A 108 -13.32 -9.79 3.55
C THR A 108 -13.01 -8.61 2.61
N SER A 109 -13.91 -7.64 2.56
CA SER A 109 -13.67 -6.34 1.92
C SER A 109 -13.06 -5.30 2.87
N ASP A 110 -12.93 -5.66 4.15
CA ASP A 110 -12.47 -4.81 5.24
C ASP A 110 -11.09 -5.28 5.73
N TYR A 111 -10.03 -4.60 5.27
CA TYR A 111 -8.65 -5.00 5.54
C TYR A 111 -7.67 -3.83 5.40
N ALA A 112 -6.49 -3.98 6.00
CA ALA A 112 -5.34 -3.14 5.71
C ALA A 112 -4.39 -3.84 4.72
N ILE A 113 -3.74 -3.07 3.86
CA ILE A 113 -2.71 -3.56 2.93
C ILE A 113 -1.35 -3.10 3.43
N MET A 114 -0.45 -4.04 3.68
CA MET A 114 0.96 -3.76 3.92
C MET A 114 1.76 -4.02 2.65
N VAL A 115 2.63 -3.08 2.30
CA VAL A 115 3.65 -3.28 1.26
C VAL A 115 5.02 -3.08 1.90
N ALA A 116 5.87 -4.11 1.84
CA ALA A 116 7.15 -4.09 2.51
C ALA A 116 8.27 -4.68 1.66
N LEU A 117 9.47 -4.11 1.79
CA LEU A 117 10.70 -4.65 1.23
C LEU A 117 11.53 -5.23 2.37
N ILE A 118 11.92 -6.50 2.23
CA ILE A 118 12.75 -7.21 3.21
C ILE A 118 14.03 -7.67 2.51
N ASP A 119 15.13 -7.55 3.23
CA ASP A 119 16.40 -8.16 2.88
C ASP A 119 16.80 -9.15 3.98
N ASP A 120 17.28 -10.35 3.63
CA ASP A 120 17.57 -11.39 4.62
C ASP A 120 18.65 -10.97 5.65
N SER A 121 19.53 -10.03 5.33
CA SER A 121 20.59 -9.56 6.23
C SER A 121 20.16 -8.42 7.15
N VAL A 122 19.23 -7.57 6.69
CA VAL A 122 18.84 -6.34 7.40
C VAL A 122 17.44 -6.45 8.01
N GLY A 123 16.63 -7.40 7.55
CA GLY A 123 15.20 -7.47 7.86
C GLY A 123 14.43 -6.48 6.99
N TYR A 124 13.43 -5.82 7.58
CA TYR A 124 12.63 -4.85 6.86
C TYR A 124 13.45 -3.62 6.47
N VAL A 125 13.62 -3.42 5.16
CA VAL A 125 14.26 -2.24 4.58
C VAL A 125 13.23 -1.11 4.45
N ASN A 126 11.99 -1.48 4.13
CA ASN A 126 10.90 -0.54 3.95
C ASN A 126 9.57 -1.18 4.27
N CYS A 127 8.62 -0.40 4.80
CA CYS A 127 7.29 -0.89 5.06
C CYS A 127 6.30 0.27 5.15
N ILE A 128 5.20 0.15 4.42
CA ILE A 128 4.07 1.06 4.47
C ILE A 128 2.78 0.26 4.63
N MET A 129 1.79 0.89 5.26
CA MET A 129 0.48 0.30 5.49
C MET A 129 -0.64 1.25 5.06
N PHE A 130 -1.62 0.71 4.35
CA PHE A 130 -2.84 1.40 3.93
C PHE A 130 -4.02 0.82 4.71
N PRO A 131 -4.48 1.47 5.79
CA PRO A 131 -5.70 1.05 6.48
C PRO A 131 -6.90 1.31 5.57
N ARG A 132 -7.66 0.27 5.23
CA ARG A 132 -8.89 0.39 4.44
C ARG A 132 -10.05 -0.23 5.22
N PHE A 133 -10.32 0.39 6.36
CA PHE A 133 -11.45 0.01 7.18
C PHE A 133 -12.72 0.72 6.66
N LEU A 134 -13.65 -0.05 6.10
CA LEU A 134 -14.96 0.46 5.69
C LEU A 134 -15.81 0.58 6.95
N GLY A 135 -15.67 1.70 7.67
CA GLY A 135 -16.52 2.05 8.81
C GLY A 135 -18.00 2.21 8.44
#